data_AF-U6F6G6-F1
#
_entry.id   AF-U6F6G6-F1
#
_cell.length_a   1.000
_cell.length_b   1.000
_cell.length_c   1.000
_cell.angle_alpha   90.00
_cell.angle_beta   90.00
_cell.angle_gamma   90.00
#
_symmetry.space_group_name_H-M   'P 1'
#
loop_
_entity.id
_entity.type
_entity.pdbx_description
1 polymer ?
#
loop_
_entity_poly.entity_id
_entity_poly.type
_entity_poly.pdbx_seq_one_letter_code
_entity_poly.pdbx_strand_id
1 'polypeptide(L)'
;MTLPEKSLLAELFPEQNELDIQLHPYMMSRIIDFQKVLACMRPLQEGTFNIEVNYDDQCPWNIGVWQLTNYDHQVKCERKEDELVDFSGPITTWTQILLGRLTMESAIKLGLITDYRIKKLDFVKGKVSFYDYF
;
A
#
# COMPACT_ATOMS: atom_id res chain seq x y z
N MET A 1 21.14 5.75 -31.57
CA MET A 1 21.36 4.40 -31.03
C MET A 1 20.21 4.12 -30.09
N THR A 2 19.30 3.21 -30.45
CA THR A 2 18.17 2.80 -29.60
C THR A 2 18.64 1.67 -28.70
N LEU A 3 18.67 1.93 -27.39
CA LEU A 3 19.07 0.93 -26.40
C LEU A 3 17.82 0.29 -25.79
N PRO A 4 17.87 -1.01 -25.46
CA PRO A 4 16.73 -1.71 -24.86
C PRO A 4 16.37 -1.11 -23.51
N GLU A 5 15.08 -1.10 -23.18
CA GLU A 5 14.46 -0.44 -22.02
C GLU A 5 15.03 -0.90 -20.65
N LYS A 6 15.75 -2.03 -20.61
CA LYS A 6 16.46 -2.55 -19.43
C LYS A 6 17.90 -2.05 -19.27
N SER A 7 18.39 -1.24 -20.21
CA SER A 7 19.71 -0.64 -20.10
C SER A 7 19.65 0.41 -18.99
N LEU A 8 20.36 0.17 -17.88
CA LEU A 8 20.48 1.10 -16.75
C LEU A 8 21.28 2.32 -17.20
N LEU A 9 20.66 3.16 -18.03
CA LEU A 9 21.28 4.30 -18.73
C LEU A 9 21.97 5.25 -17.75
N ALA A 10 21.47 5.33 -16.52
CA ALA A 10 22.06 6.05 -15.40
C ALA A 10 23.49 5.59 -15.04
N GLU A 11 23.81 4.30 -15.17
CA GLU A 11 25.13 3.75 -14.83
C GLU A 11 26.22 4.14 -15.84
N LEU A 12 25.84 4.65 -17.02
CA LEU A 12 26.78 5.12 -18.05
C LEU A 12 27.24 6.57 -17.85
N PHE A 13 26.70 7.27 -16.86
CA PHE A 13 27.02 8.67 -16.57
C PHE A 13 27.70 8.77 -15.20
N PRO A 14 29.02 8.54 -15.11
CA PRO A 14 29.75 8.53 -13.84
C PRO A 14 29.67 9.86 -13.09
N GLU A 15 29.40 10.97 -13.78
CA GLU A 15 29.15 12.29 -13.21
C GLU A 15 27.91 12.31 -12.30
N GLN A 16 26.97 11.36 -12.45
CA GLN A 16 25.84 11.24 -11.52
C GLN A 16 26.28 10.91 -10.10
N ASN A 17 27.46 10.31 -9.91
CA ASN A 17 28.00 10.06 -8.57
C ASN A 17 28.44 11.36 -7.86
N GLU A 18 28.59 12.47 -8.58
CA GLU A 18 28.88 13.80 -8.03
C GLU A 18 27.61 14.57 -7.64
N LEU A 19 26.41 14.04 -7.95
CA LEU A 19 25.15 14.66 -7.58
C LEU A 19 24.81 14.37 -6.11
N ASP A 20 24.64 15.42 -5.30
CA ASP A 20 24.01 15.31 -3.98
C ASP A 20 22.48 15.29 -4.16
N ILE A 21 21.88 14.11 -3.98
CA ILE A 21 20.43 13.91 -4.10
C ILE A 21 19.82 13.79 -2.72
N GLN A 22 19.03 14.80 -2.32
CA GLN A 22 18.28 14.79 -1.07
C GLN A 22 16.81 14.51 -1.34
N LEU A 23 16.28 13.46 -0.71
CA LEU A 23 14.85 13.11 -0.78
C LEU A 23 14.10 13.81 0.35
N HIS A 24 13.11 14.63 0.00
CA HIS A 24 12.24 15.29 0.97
C HIS A 24 10.79 14.79 0.85
N PRO A 25 10.09 14.58 1.98
CA PRO A 25 8.65 14.33 1.96
C PRO A 25 7.93 15.54 1.34
N TYR A 26 7.24 15.33 0.22
CA TYR A 26 6.58 16.41 -0.50
C TYR A 26 5.07 16.48 -0.21
N MET A 27 4.37 15.34 -0.27
CA MET A 27 2.92 15.29 -0.06
C MET A 27 2.48 14.28 0.99
N MET A 28 1.43 14.65 1.71
CA MET A 28 0.67 13.76 2.58
C MET A 28 -0.60 13.31 1.86
N SER A 29 -0.84 12.01 1.83
CA SER A 29 -2.04 11.43 1.25
C SER A 29 -2.93 10.91 2.37
N ARG A 30 -4.24 11.01 2.19
CA ARG A 30 -5.24 10.42 3.09
C ARG A 30 -6.29 9.67 2.29
N ILE A 31 -6.66 8.49 2.78
CA ILE A 31 -7.81 7.76 2.27
C ILE A 31 -9.07 8.27 2.98
N ILE A 32 -10.04 8.75 2.19
CA ILE A 32 -11.34 9.20 2.70
C ILE A 32 -12.32 8.02 2.79
N ASP A 33 -12.34 7.16 1.78
CA ASP A 33 -13.22 5.98 1.70
C ASP A 33 -12.37 4.73 1.52
N PHE A 34 -12.16 4.01 2.62
CA PHE A 34 -11.27 2.85 2.64
C PHE A 34 -11.80 1.69 1.79
N GLN A 35 -13.12 1.44 1.81
CA GLN A 35 -13.71 0.36 1.03
C GLN A 35 -13.47 0.55 -0.46
N LYS A 36 -13.72 1.77 -0.97
CA LYS A 36 -13.53 2.08 -2.39
C LYS A 36 -12.08 1.96 -2.81
N VAL A 37 -11.16 2.46 -2.01
CA VAL A 37 -9.73 2.33 -2.31
C VAL A 37 -9.34 0.86 -2.32
N LEU A 38 -9.68 0.11 -1.27
CA LEU A 38 -9.30 -1.29 -1.16
C LEU A 38 -9.88 -2.16 -2.29
N ALA A 39 -11.10 -1.86 -2.77
CA ALA A 39 -11.70 -2.53 -3.93
C ALA A 39 -10.93 -2.30 -5.25
N CYS A 40 -10.23 -1.18 -5.37
CA CYS A 40 -9.40 -0.84 -6.54
C CYS A 40 -7.96 -1.37 -6.42
N MET A 41 -7.56 -1.82 -5.24
CA MET A 41 -6.20 -2.29 -4.97
C MET A 41 -6.11 -3.79 -5.25
N ARG A 42 -5.04 -4.20 -5.94
CA ARG A 42 -4.82 -5.61 -6.26
C ARG A 42 -3.81 -6.24 -5.30
N PRO A 43 -4.21 -7.21 -4.46
CA PRO A 43 -3.29 -8.03 -3.71
C PRO A 43 -2.40 -8.87 -4.64
N LEU A 44 -1.17 -9.14 -4.20
CA LEU A 44 -0.25 -10.05 -4.87
C LEU A 44 -0.61 -11.52 -4.65
N GLN A 45 -1.31 -11.82 -3.55
CA GLN A 45 -1.73 -13.17 -3.19
C GLN A 45 -3.22 -13.35 -3.47
N GLU A 46 -3.59 -14.53 -3.97
CA GLU A 46 -4.98 -14.97 -4.02
C GLU A 46 -5.45 -15.38 -2.63
N GLY A 47 -6.74 -15.23 -2.38
CA GLY A 47 -7.35 -15.60 -1.12
C GLY A 47 -8.34 -14.58 -0.58
N THR A 48 -8.78 -14.84 0.64
CA THR A 48 -9.66 -13.96 1.42
C THR A 48 -8.90 -13.45 2.64
N PHE A 49 -8.87 -12.13 2.79
CA PHE A 49 -8.14 -11.41 3.83
C PHE A 49 -9.10 -10.47 4.57
N ASN A 50 -9.17 -10.60 5.89
CA ASN A 50 -9.97 -9.74 6.75
C ASN A 50 -9.07 -8.65 7.35
N ILE A 51 -9.25 -7.42 6.89
CA ILE A 51 -8.41 -6.27 7.19
C ILE A 51 -9.17 -5.30 8.10
N GLU A 52 -8.62 -5.02 9.28
CA GLU A 52 -9.19 -4.08 10.23
C GLU A 52 -8.52 -2.70 10.14
N VAL A 53 -9.35 -1.67 10.03
CA VAL A 53 -8.98 -0.30 10.36
C VAL A 53 -9.41 -0.04 11.79
N ASN A 54 -8.45 0.06 12.72
CA ASN A 54 -8.75 0.19 14.15
C ASN A 54 -8.83 1.65 14.65
N TYR A 55 -8.36 2.61 13.84
CA TYR A 55 -8.34 4.02 14.19
C TYR A 55 -8.38 4.91 12.96
N ASP A 56 -9.35 5.83 12.96
CA ASP A 56 -9.50 6.95 12.02
C ASP A 56 -10.28 8.08 12.71
N ASP A 57 -9.59 9.15 13.07
CA ASP A 57 -10.13 10.29 13.80
C ASP A 57 -11.03 11.20 12.96
N GLN A 58 -10.74 11.33 11.67
CA GLN A 58 -11.41 12.29 10.78
C GLN A 58 -12.48 11.62 9.92
N CYS A 59 -12.34 10.33 9.65
CA CYS A 59 -13.27 9.55 8.83
C CYS A 59 -13.69 8.27 9.58
N PRO A 60 -14.52 8.37 10.65
CA PRO A 60 -14.86 7.21 11.50
C PRO A 60 -15.54 6.06 10.76
N TRP A 61 -16.15 6.32 9.59
CA TRP A 61 -16.77 5.28 8.76
C TRP A 61 -15.75 4.30 8.17
N ASN A 62 -14.45 4.64 8.12
CA ASN A 62 -13.39 3.73 7.71
C ASN A 62 -13.10 2.67 8.78
N ILE A 63 -13.40 2.96 10.06
CA ILE A 63 -13.17 2.05 11.18
C ILE A 63 -14.07 0.82 11.03
N GLY A 64 -13.47 -0.36 11.12
CA GLY A 64 -14.14 -1.64 11.01
C GLY A 64 -13.31 -2.67 10.25
N VAL A 65 -13.93 -3.82 10.03
CA VAL A 65 -13.32 -4.98 9.36
C VAL A 65 -13.82 -5.09 7.93
N TRP A 66 -12.86 -5.18 7.01
CA TRP A 66 -13.04 -5.21 5.57
C TRP A 66 -12.53 -6.51 5.01
N GLN A 67 -13.42 -7.30 4.43
CA GLN A 67 -13.07 -8.55 3.78
C GLN A 67 -12.68 -8.27 2.32
N LEU A 68 -11.41 -8.48 2.03
CA LEU A 68 -10.83 -8.42 0.71
C LEU A 68 -10.73 -9.82 0.12
N THR A 69 -11.38 -10.03 -1.00
CA THR A 69 -11.33 -11.30 -1.73
C THR A 69 -10.67 -11.08 -3.08
N ASN A 70 -9.67 -11.90 -3.39
CA ASN A 70 -8.92 -11.85 -4.65
C ASN A 70 -8.85 -13.27 -5.23
N TYR A 71 -9.67 -13.54 -6.25
CA TYR A 71 -9.68 -14.78 -7.02
C TYR A 71 -9.91 -14.45 -8.50
N ASP A 72 -9.28 -15.22 -9.40
CA ASP A 72 -9.46 -15.07 -10.85
C ASP A 72 -9.32 -13.62 -11.34
N HIS A 73 -8.32 -12.92 -10.82
CA HIS A 73 -8.03 -11.53 -11.17
C HIS A 73 -9.10 -10.50 -10.79
N GLN A 74 -10.16 -10.90 -10.09
CA GLN A 74 -11.24 -10.05 -9.60
C GLN A 74 -11.07 -9.75 -8.11
N VAL A 75 -11.12 -8.46 -7.78
CA VAL A 75 -11.04 -7.99 -6.40
C VAL A 75 -12.43 -7.57 -5.95
N LYS A 76 -12.84 -8.06 -4.78
CA LYS A 76 -14.09 -7.68 -4.12
C LYS A 76 -13.80 -7.27 -2.68
N CYS A 77 -14.41 -6.17 -2.24
CA CYS A 77 -14.29 -5.65 -0.88
C CYS A 77 -15.67 -5.45 -0.26
N GLU A 78 -15.91 -6.09 0.89
CA GLU A 78 -17.15 -5.97 1.66
C GLU A 78 -16.84 -5.71 3.14
N ARG A 79 -17.72 -4.99 3.82
CA ARG A 79 -17.66 -4.84 5.27
C ARG A 79 -18.16 -6.11 5.96
N LYS A 80 -17.44 -6.61 6.97
CA LYS A 80 -17.77 -7.82 7.74
C LYS A 80 -17.44 -7.63 9.22
N GLU A 81 -18.41 -7.24 10.04
CA GLU A 81 -18.14 -6.87 11.44
C GLU A 81 -17.81 -8.05 12.36
N ASP A 82 -18.26 -9.26 12.03
CA ASP A 82 -18.13 -10.45 12.89
C ASP A 82 -17.02 -11.43 12.46
N GLU A 83 -16.18 -11.05 11.51
CA GLU A 83 -15.14 -11.93 10.98
C GLU A 83 -13.84 -11.86 11.76
N LEU A 84 -13.12 -12.98 11.80
CA LEU A 84 -11.80 -13.03 12.45
C LEU A 84 -10.79 -12.21 11.65
N VAL A 85 -10.24 -11.19 12.29
CA VAL A 85 -9.25 -10.27 11.71
C VAL A 85 -7.95 -11.01 11.42
N ASP A 86 -7.41 -10.80 10.20
CA ASP A 86 -6.08 -11.28 9.84
C ASP A 86 -5.03 -10.20 10.14
N PHE A 87 -5.31 -8.95 9.75
CA PHE A 87 -4.39 -7.82 9.92
C PHE A 87 -5.13 -6.60 10.48
N SER A 88 -4.51 -5.90 11.43
CA SER A 88 -5.09 -4.70 12.06
C SER A 88 -4.12 -3.54 12.10
N GLY A 89 -4.61 -2.33 11.84
CA GLY A 89 -3.83 -1.12 12.02
C GLY A 89 -4.62 0.17 11.76
N PRO A 90 -4.01 1.34 12.01
CA PRO A 90 -4.66 2.62 11.79
C PRO A 90 -4.71 2.96 10.29
N ILE A 91 -5.66 3.82 9.91
CA ILE A 91 -5.85 4.23 8.50
C ILE A 91 -4.58 4.84 7.88
N THR A 92 -3.75 5.49 8.69
CA THR A 92 -2.49 6.11 8.27
C THR A 92 -1.50 5.07 7.77
N THR A 93 -1.32 3.96 8.50
CA THR A 93 -0.45 2.84 8.09
C THR A 93 -0.99 2.18 6.83
N TRP A 94 -2.30 1.92 6.77
CA TRP A 94 -2.93 1.38 5.56
C TRP A 94 -2.73 2.27 4.34
N THR A 95 -2.82 3.59 4.52
CA THR A 95 -2.55 4.55 3.45
C THR A 95 -1.10 4.45 2.94
N GLN A 96 -0.12 4.31 3.84
CA GLN A 96 1.28 4.12 3.43
C GLN A 96 1.48 2.81 2.66
N ILE A 97 0.82 1.73 3.07
CA ILE A 97 0.91 0.42 2.42
C ILE A 97 0.28 0.46 1.03
N LEU A 98 -0.97 0.91 0.93
CA LEU A 98 -1.73 0.91 -0.31
C LEU A 98 -1.13 1.88 -1.35
N LEU A 99 -0.50 2.97 -0.92
CA LEU A 99 0.20 3.89 -1.82
C LEU A 99 1.66 3.49 -2.08
N GLY A 100 2.09 2.31 -1.63
CA GLY A 100 3.39 1.72 -1.95
C GLY A 100 4.58 2.25 -1.15
N ARG A 101 4.35 3.16 -0.17
CA ARG A 101 5.39 3.73 0.70
C ARG A 101 5.92 2.72 1.72
N LEU A 102 5.07 1.80 2.18
CA LEU A 102 5.45 0.67 3.03
C LEU A 102 5.08 -0.66 2.37
N THR A 103 5.85 -1.72 2.60
CA THR A 103 5.36 -3.10 2.38
C THR A 103 4.57 -3.55 3.60
N MET A 104 3.70 -4.54 3.43
CA MET A 104 3.08 -5.24 4.57
C MET A 104 4.14 -5.82 5.52
N GLU A 105 5.18 -6.47 4.99
CA GLU A 105 6.27 -7.05 5.79
C GLU A 105 6.97 -6.00 6.66
N SER A 106 7.31 -4.84 6.09
CA SER A 106 7.95 -3.75 6.86
C SER A 106 6.99 -3.16 7.89
N ALA A 107 5.71 -2.99 7.55
CA ALA A 107 4.73 -2.47 8.49
C ALA A 107 4.51 -3.42 9.69
N ILE A 108 4.50 -4.74 9.47
CA ILE A 108 4.45 -5.75 10.54
C ILE A 108 5.72 -5.71 11.38
N LYS A 109 6.90 -5.71 10.74
CA LYS A 109 8.20 -5.67 11.44
C LYS A 109 8.37 -4.42 12.32
N LEU A 110 7.80 -3.29 11.91
CA LEU A 110 7.81 -2.03 12.66
C LEU A 110 6.71 -1.96 13.74
N GLY A 111 5.83 -2.97 13.84
CA GLY A 111 4.71 -2.97 14.78
C GLY A 111 3.59 -1.99 14.42
N LEU A 112 3.53 -1.54 13.17
CA LEU A 112 2.49 -0.62 12.67
C LEU A 112 1.23 -1.36 12.21
N ILE A 113 1.37 -2.63 11.82
CA ILE A 113 0.28 -3.58 11.58
C ILE A 113 0.46 -4.75 12.54
N THR A 114 -0.62 -5.11 13.24
CA THR A 114 -0.69 -6.36 13.99
C THR A 114 -1.12 -7.48 13.05
N ASP A 115 -0.33 -8.55 13.01
CA ASP A 115 -0.63 -9.76 12.27
C ASP A 115 -1.13 -10.85 13.23
N TYR A 116 -2.40 -11.24 13.08
CA TYR A 116 -3.03 -12.25 13.92
C TYR A 116 -2.97 -13.67 13.32
N ARG A 117 -2.59 -13.82 12.06
CA ARG A 117 -2.59 -15.11 11.36
C ARG A 117 -1.38 -15.27 10.46
N ILE A 118 -0.94 -16.50 10.23
CA ILE A 118 0.15 -16.77 9.28
C ILE A 118 -0.38 -16.70 7.83
N LYS A 119 -0.85 -15.52 7.39
CA LYS A 119 -1.24 -15.23 6.01
C LYS A 119 -0.22 -14.27 5.40
N LYS A 120 0.09 -14.46 4.12
CA LYS A 120 0.90 -13.50 3.36
C LYS A 120 -0.05 -12.59 2.57
N LEU A 121 0.06 -11.29 2.81
CA LEU A 121 -0.62 -10.26 2.05
C LEU A 121 0.39 -9.18 1.69
N ASP A 122 0.37 -8.72 0.45
CA ASP A 122 1.08 -7.53 -0.01
C ASP A 122 0.36 -6.99 -1.26
N PHE A 123 0.63 -5.74 -1.62
CA PHE A 123 -0.08 -5.06 -2.70
C PHE A 123 0.87 -4.72 -3.85
N VAL A 124 0.33 -4.67 -5.08
CA VAL A 124 1.10 -4.22 -6.24
C VAL A 124 1.57 -2.78 -6.00
N LYS A 125 2.89 -2.57 -6.07
CA LYS A 125 3.50 -1.24 -5.90
C LYS A 125 3.60 -0.51 -7.24
N GLY A 126 2.87 0.58 -7.38
CA GLY A 126 3.16 1.58 -8.42
C GLY A 126 4.36 2.44 -8.03
N LYS A 127 5.21 2.80 -9.00
CA LYS A 127 6.14 3.93 -8.81
C LYS A 127 5.30 5.21 -8.89
N VAL A 128 5.06 5.85 -7.74
CA VAL A 128 4.36 7.13 -7.68
C VAL A 128 5.38 8.25 -7.91
N SER A 129 5.18 9.03 -8.97
CA SER A 129 5.97 10.22 -9.27
C SER A 129 5.03 11.37 -9.57
N PHE A 130 5.28 12.51 -8.93
CA PHE A 130 4.52 13.74 -9.15
C PHE A 130 5.38 14.67 -9.99
N TYR A 131 4.88 15.01 -11.18
CA TYR A 131 5.60 15.88 -12.13
C TYR A 131 5.04 17.30 -12.13
N ASP A 132 3.77 17.47 -11.74
CA ASP A 132 3.07 18.74 -11.73
C ASP A 132 2.79 19.21 -10.30
N TYR A 133 2.90 20.52 -10.10
CA TYR A 133 2.63 21.22 -8.84
C TYR A 133 1.22 21.83 -8.89
N PHE A 134 0.45 21.74 -7.81
CA PHE A 134 -0.91 22.25 -7.68
C PHE A 134 -1.07 23.21 -6.51
#